data_AF-A0A848LQM2-F1
#
_entry.id   AF-A0A848LQM2-F1
#
_cell.length_a   1.000
_cell.length_b   1.000
_cell.length_c   1.000
_cell.angle_alpha   90.00
_cell.angle_beta   90.00
_cell.angle_gamma   90.00
#
_symmetry.space_group_name_H-M   'P 1'
#
loop_
_entity.id
_entity.type
_entity.pdbx_description
1 polymer ?
#
loop_
_entity_poly.entity_id
_entity_poly.type
_entity_poly.pdbx_seq_one_letter_code
_entity_poly.pdbx_strand_id
1 'polypeptide(L)'
;MKKLAALACLFTLLGAIPAQAAESKDVFGREIPIGQGRPTVVLYANKGTRDELRQHVYKFIYDVRDEKPIVVVHVDLRDVPGLFKGMAKGEIRKSHKESLDLMRDVFRQHGEAPPPELETSLFMVADSKGEPHKAMGLAKGFGQVVAKVLDPSGAEVARGPFPQSARQFVQAISAVPRQGPPTRVANRSR
;
A
#
# COMPACT_ATOMS: atom_id res chain seq x y z
N MET A 1 16.21 43.32 -34.86
CA MET A 1 16.78 42.07 -34.29
C MET A 1 16.05 41.72 -32.99
N LYS A 2 15.48 40.52 -32.94
CA LYS A 2 15.20 39.65 -31.77
C LYS A 2 14.29 40.19 -30.63
N LYS A 3 12.97 40.05 -30.83
CA LYS A 3 11.95 39.94 -29.77
C LYS A 3 11.45 38.48 -29.69
N LEU A 4 12.23 37.56 -29.14
CA LEU A 4 11.83 36.16 -28.93
C LEU A 4 12.65 35.56 -27.77
N ALA A 5 12.38 35.97 -26.53
CA ALA A 5 13.07 35.42 -25.36
C ALA A 5 12.17 35.19 -24.13
N ALA A 6 10.84 35.16 -24.29
CA ALA A 6 9.92 35.07 -23.15
C ALA A 6 8.94 33.88 -23.21
N LEU A 7 9.09 32.94 -24.14
CA LEU A 7 8.10 31.86 -24.35
C LEU A 7 8.65 30.43 -24.18
N ALA A 8 9.80 30.26 -23.52
CA ALA A 8 10.41 28.93 -23.32
C ALA A 8 10.38 28.42 -21.87
N CYS A 9 10.02 29.26 -20.88
CA CYS A 9 10.06 28.86 -19.46
C CYS A 9 8.72 28.37 -18.89
N LEU A 10 7.63 28.36 -19.68
CA LEU A 10 6.29 27.97 -19.19
C LEU A 10 5.89 26.53 -19.51
N PHE A 11 6.66 25.79 -20.32
CA PHE A 11 6.37 24.38 -20.63
C PHE A 11 7.08 23.37 -19.72
N THR A 12 7.91 23.81 -18.76
CA THR A 12 8.58 22.93 -17.79
C THR A 12 7.76 22.68 -16.51
N LEU A 13 6.57 23.26 -16.38
CA LEU A 13 5.70 23.13 -15.20
C LEU A 13 4.50 22.19 -15.39
N LEU A 14 4.36 21.56 -16.56
CA LEU A 14 3.43 20.46 -16.77
C LEU A 14 4.02 19.17 -16.21
N GLY A 15 3.91 19.06 -14.89
CA GLY A 15 3.58 17.83 -14.20
C GLY A 15 4.51 16.66 -14.47
N ALA A 16 5.63 16.63 -13.73
CA ALA A 16 6.07 15.37 -13.15
C ALA A 16 4.98 14.88 -12.18
N ILE A 17 3.85 14.44 -12.73
CA ILE A 17 2.94 13.57 -11.99
C ILE A 17 3.78 12.31 -11.78
N PRO A 18 4.13 11.96 -10.53
CA PRO A 18 4.94 10.79 -10.30
C PRO A 18 4.23 9.60 -10.96
N ALA A 19 4.98 8.84 -11.76
CA ALA A 19 4.52 7.65 -12.47
C ALA A 19 4.11 6.49 -11.52
N GLN A 20 3.66 6.81 -10.30
CA GLN A 20 3.18 5.89 -9.28
C GLN A 20 1.72 5.47 -9.53
N ALA A 21 1.06 5.98 -10.58
CA ALA A 21 -0.26 5.57 -11.03
C ALA A 21 -0.29 4.19 -11.73
N ALA A 22 0.84 3.47 -11.78
CA ALA A 22 0.89 2.11 -12.31
C ALA A 22 0.20 1.14 -11.33
N GLU A 23 -1.07 0.86 -11.64
CA GLU A 23 -2.02 -0.02 -10.93
C GLU A 23 -2.55 0.53 -9.59
N SER A 24 -3.32 1.63 -9.68
CA SER A 24 -4.12 2.18 -8.57
C SER A 24 -5.35 1.34 -8.18
N LYS A 25 -5.54 0.16 -8.80
CA LYS A 25 -6.73 -0.68 -8.61
C LYS A 25 -6.36 -2.07 -8.13
N ASP A 26 -7.18 -2.59 -7.22
CA ASP A 26 -7.03 -3.95 -6.70
C ASP A 26 -7.60 -5.03 -7.66
N VAL A 27 -7.51 -6.31 -7.27
CA VAL A 27 -8.03 -7.43 -8.06
C VAL A 27 -9.55 -7.42 -8.28
N PHE A 28 -10.29 -6.59 -7.54
CA PHE A 28 -11.73 -6.35 -7.69
C PHE A 28 -12.03 -5.07 -8.49
N GLY A 29 -11.01 -4.28 -8.84
CA GLY A 29 -11.16 -3.02 -9.56
C GLY A 29 -11.43 -1.81 -8.65
N ARG A 30 -11.30 -1.96 -7.33
CA ARG A 30 -11.45 -0.87 -6.36
C ARG A 30 -10.22 0.03 -6.40
N GLU A 31 -10.43 1.34 -6.35
CA GLU A 31 -9.34 2.29 -6.20
C GLU A 31 -8.72 2.20 -4.80
N ILE A 32 -7.40 2.30 -4.73
CA ILE A 32 -6.65 2.23 -3.48
C ILE A 32 -6.45 3.67 -2.97
N PRO A 33 -6.94 4.02 -1.77
CA PRO A 33 -6.96 5.40 -1.28
C PRO A 33 -5.60 5.85 -0.69
N ILE A 34 -4.51 5.63 -1.42
CA ILE A 34 -3.16 6.09 -1.01
C ILE A 34 -3.13 7.61 -1.02
N GLY A 35 -2.58 8.21 0.05
CA GLY A 35 -2.48 9.66 0.20
C GLY A 35 -3.78 10.35 0.60
N GLN A 36 -4.78 9.59 1.06
CA GLN A 36 -6.09 10.11 1.47
C GLN A 36 -6.28 10.10 3.00
N GLY A 37 -5.24 10.51 3.74
CA GLY A 37 -5.35 10.77 5.18
C GLY A 37 -5.13 9.55 6.09
N ARG A 38 -4.76 8.39 5.54
CA ARG A 38 -4.39 7.19 6.32
C ARG A 38 -2.98 6.73 5.96
N PRO A 39 -2.15 6.31 6.94
CA PRO A 39 -0.88 5.68 6.63
C PRO A 39 -1.12 4.39 5.84
N THR A 40 -0.20 4.04 4.96
CA THR A 40 -0.34 2.87 4.08
C THR A 40 0.87 1.96 4.19
N VAL A 41 0.64 0.67 4.41
CA VAL A 41 1.66 -0.38 4.35
C VAL A 41 1.51 -1.09 3.01
N VAL A 42 2.57 -1.04 2.20
CA VAL A 42 2.62 -1.73 0.91
C VAL A 42 3.57 -2.90 1.01
N LEU A 43 3.07 -4.11 0.77
CA LEU A 43 3.77 -5.39 0.85
C LEU A 43 3.97 -5.91 -0.57
N TYR A 44 5.20 -6.25 -0.92
CA TYR A 44 5.59 -6.84 -2.19
C TYR A 44 5.84 -8.33 -1.96
N ALA A 45 5.03 -9.17 -2.58
CA ALA A 45 5.03 -10.61 -2.39
C ALA A 45 4.95 -11.35 -3.73
N ASN A 46 5.29 -12.62 -3.72
CA ASN A 46 5.12 -13.52 -4.85
C ASN A 46 4.65 -14.89 -4.35
N LYS A 47 4.49 -15.86 -5.26
CA LYS A 47 4.06 -17.22 -4.90
C LYS A 47 4.96 -17.84 -3.82
N GLY A 48 6.27 -17.66 -3.90
CA GLY A 48 7.26 -18.22 -2.97
C GLY A 48 7.29 -17.57 -1.60
N THR A 49 6.78 -16.34 -1.45
CA THR A 49 6.78 -15.62 -0.15
C THR A 49 5.42 -15.65 0.55
N ARG A 50 4.45 -16.43 0.03
CA ARG A 50 3.07 -16.51 0.57
C ARG A 50 3.04 -16.91 2.04
N ASP A 51 3.79 -17.94 2.41
CA ASP A 51 3.72 -18.50 3.77
C ASP A 51 4.38 -17.58 4.79
N GLU A 52 5.53 -16.99 4.44
CA GLU A 52 6.19 -15.94 5.23
C GLU A 52 5.23 -14.76 5.46
N LEU A 53 4.58 -14.28 4.39
CA LEU A 53 3.62 -13.20 4.50
C LEU A 53 2.48 -13.57 5.46
N ARG A 54 1.86 -14.74 5.27
CA ARG A 54 0.72 -15.21 6.08
C ARG A 54 1.09 -15.34 7.56
N GLN A 55 2.31 -15.79 7.87
CA GLN A 55 2.74 -16.01 9.25
C GLN A 55 2.93 -14.70 10.03
N HIS A 56 3.38 -13.64 9.35
CA HIS A 56 3.81 -12.42 10.04
C HIS A 56 2.87 -11.23 9.87
N VAL A 57 2.13 -11.16 8.74
CA VAL A 57 1.36 -9.95 8.39
C VAL A 57 0.22 -9.68 9.36
N TYR A 58 -0.50 -10.70 9.85
CA TYR A 58 -1.67 -10.49 10.71
C TYR A 58 -1.29 -9.94 12.08
N LYS A 59 -0.21 -10.47 12.67
CA LYS A 59 0.34 -9.94 13.93
C LYS A 59 0.77 -8.49 13.74
N PHE A 60 1.50 -8.21 12.66
CA PHE A 60 1.94 -6.85 12.37
C PHE A 60 0.74 -5.88 12.20
N ILE A 61 -0.28 -6.25 11.42
CA ILE A 61 -1.49 -5.42 11.23
C ILE A 61 -2.19 -5.17 12.57
N TYR A 62 -2.31 -6.19 13.42
CA TYR A 62 -2.90 -6.04 14.74
C TYR A 62 -2.09 -5.10 15.64
N ASP A 63 -0.76 -5.16 15.59
CA ASP A 63 0.14 -4.28 16.35
C ASP A 63 -0.03 -2.80 15.96
N VAL A 64 -0.43 -2.50 14.72
CA VAL A 64 -0.62 -1.13 14.21
C VAL A 64 -2.10 -0.73 14.06
N ARG A 65 -3.03 -1.52 14.61
CA ARG A 65 -4.48 -1.37 14.37
C ARG A 65 -5.05 0.00 14.75
N ASP A 66 -4.51 0.62 15.80
CA ASP A 66 -5.00 1.92 16.30
C ASP A 66 -4.78 3.06 15.30
N GLU A 67 -3.75 2.94 14.45
CA GLU A 67 -3.46 3.91 13.40
C GLU A 67 -4.24 3.65 12.11
N LYS A 68 -5.05 2.58 12.10
CA LYS A 68 -5.96 2.20 11.01
C LYS A 68 -5.29 2.25 9.63
N PRO A 69 -4.16 1.58 9.41
CA PRO A 69 -3.45 1.69 8.14
C PRO A 69 -4.25 1.06 7.00
N ILE A 70 -4.03 1.56 5.79
CA ILE A 70 -4.36 0.85 4.56
C ILE A 70 -3.26 -0.19 4.34
N VAL A 71 -3.64 -1.42 4.00
CA VAL A 71 -2.72 -2.51 3.67
C VAL A 71 -2.90 -2.85 2.21
N VAL A 72 -1.82 -2.74 1.44
CA VAL A 72 -1.78 -3.05 0.01
C VAL A 72 -0.79 -4.18 -0.21
N VAL A 73 -1.24 -5.31 -0.74
CA VAL A 73 -0.36 -6.42 -1.11
C VAL A 73 -0.22 -6.46 -2.63
N HIS A 74 0.92 -6.06 -3.16
CA HIS A 74 1.28 -6.32 -4.55
C HIS A 74 1.79 -7.76 -4.67
N VAL A 75 1.16 -8.52 -5.55
CA VAL A 75 1.53 -9.91 -5.86
C VAL A 75 2.17 -9.93 -7.24
N ASP A 76 3.46 -10.25 -7.29
CA ASP A 76 4.20 -10.41 -8.53
C ASP A 76 3.69 -11.64 -9.28
N LEU A 77 3.31 -11.45 -10.55
CA LEU A 77 2.89 -12.51 -11.46
C LEU A 77 3.87 -12.72 -12.61
N ARG A 78 5.09 -12.17 -12.56
CA ARG A 78 6.12 -12.36 -13.59
C ARG A 78 6.57 -13.83 -13.72
N ASP A 79 6.45 -14.62 -12.66
CA ASP A 79 6.73 -16.05 -12.61
C ASP A 79 5.56 -16.92 -13.05
N VAL A 80 4.35 -16.36 -13.14
CA VAL A 80 3.18 -17.05 -13.64
C VAL A 80 3.15 -17.01 -15.17
N PRO A 81 3.09 -18.17 -15.85
CA PRO A 81 2.96 -18.19 -17.31
C PRO A 81 1.68 -17.49 -17.77
N GLY A 82 1.73 -16.84 -18.94
CA GLY A 82 0.66 -15.96 -19.42
C GLY A 82 -0.74 -16.60 -19.41
N LEU A 83 -0.84 -17.86 -19.84
CA LEU A 83 -2.11 -18.60 -19.89
C LEU A 83 -2.76 -18.81 -18.50
N PHE A 84 -1.96 -18.78 -17.42
CA PHE A 84 -2.42 -19.01 -16.05
C PHE A 84 -2.65 -17.72 -15.26
N LYS A 85 -2.39 -16.52 -15.83
CA LYS A 85 -2.56 -15.25 -15.10
C LYS A 85 -4.00 -15.01 -14.64
N GLY A 86 -4.99 -15.43 -15.43
CA GLY A 86 -6.40 -15.35 -15.04
C GLY A 86 -6.72 -16.17 -13.80
N MET A 87 -6.19 -17.40 -13.73
CA MET A 87 -6.31 -18.28 -12.57
C MET A 87 -5.59 -17.70 -11.34
N ALA A 88 -4.38 -17.18 -11.53
CA ALA A 88 -3.62 -16.54 -10.45
C ALA A 88 -4.38 -15.32 -9.86
N LYS A 89 -5.01 -14.50 -10.70
CA LYS A 89 -5.88 -13.40 -10.24
C LYS A 89 -7.09 -13.92 -9.44
N GLY A 90 -7.67 -15.05 -9.84
CA GLY A 90 -8.73 -15.74 -9.09
C GLY A 90 -8.26 -16.18 -7.70
N GLU A 91 -7.08 -16.78 -7.61
CA GLU A 91 -6.48 -17.18 -6.33
C GLU A 91 -6.16 -15.98 -5.43
N ILE A 92 -5.72 -14.84 -6.00
CA ILE A 92 -5.52 -13.61 -5.22
C ILE A 92 -6.86 -13.11 -4.64
N ARG A 93 -7.96 -13.16 -5.41
CA ARG A 93 -9.30 -12.80 -4.89
C ARG A 93 -9.74 -13.71 -3.75
N LYS A 94 -9.46 -15.01 -3.85
CA LYS A 94 -9.74 -15.98 -2.78
C LYS A 94 -8.89 -15.69 -1.54
N SER A 95 -7.59 -15.47 -1.72
CA SER A 95 -6.64 -15.10 -0.67
C SER A 95 -7.04 -13.80 0.05
N HIS A 96 -7.62 -12.84 -0.66
CA HIS A 96 -8.15 -11.61 -0.05
C HIS A 96 -9.25 -11.92 0.97
N LYS A 97 -10.24 -12.74 0.59
CA LYS A 97 -11.31 -13.17 1.50
C LYS A 97 -10.76 -13.94 2.70
N GLU A 98 -9.88 -14.92 2.45
CA GLU A 98 -9.22 -15.70 3.51
C GLU A 98 -8.45 -14.80 4.49
N SER A 99 -7.78 -13.76 3.98
CA SER A 99 -7.05 -12.81 4.80
C SER A 99 -7.96 -11.95 5.67
N LEU A 100 -9.12 -11.53 5.16
CA LEU A 100 -10.12 -10.82 5.96
C LEU A 100 -10.67 -11.71 7.09
N ASP A 101 -10.96 -12.97 6.79
CA ASP A 101 -11.48 -13.92 7.78
C ASP A 101 -10.43 -14.20 8.88
N LEU A 102 -9.18 -14.42 8.50
CA LEU A 102 -8.07 -14.57 9.46
C LEU A 102 -7.87 -13.33 10.33
N MET A 103 -7.96 -12.12 9.76
CA MET A 103 -7.90 -10.89 10.56
C MET A 103 -9.04 -10.82 11.56
N ARG A 104 -10.29 -11.13 11.15
CA ARG A 104 -11.44 -11.16 12.07
C ARG A 104 -11.19 -12.11 13.24
N ASP A 105 -10.61 -13.27 12.97
CA ASP A 105 -10.30 -14.25 14.00
C ASP A 105 -9.21 -13.76 14.96
N VAL A 106 -8.19 -13.06 14.45
CA VAL A 106 -7.18 -12.42 15.31
C VAL A 106 -7.82 -11.40 16.26
N PHE A 107 -8.69 -10.51 15.77
CA PHE A 107 -9.41 -9.57 16.65
C PHE A 107 -10.20 -10.30 17.74
N ARG A 108 -10.96 -11.35 17.36
CA ARG A 108 -11.75 -12.14 18.31
C ARG A 108 -10.91 -12.87 19.34
N GLN A 109 -9.75 -13.44 18.95
CA GLN A 109 -8.82 -14.09 19.86
C GLN A 109 -8.28 -13.14 20.93
N HIS A 110 -8.20 -11.86 20.60
CA HIS A 110 -7.82 -10.79 21.52
C HIS A 110 -9.01 -10.17 22.28
N GLY A 111 -10.22 -10.72 22.15
CA GLY A 111 -11.43 -10.21 22.81
C GLY A 111 -11.96 -8.90 22.23
N GLU A 112 -11.50 -8.52 21.03
CA GLU A 112 -11.91 -7.30 20.34
C GLU A 112 -12.90 -7.63 19.19
N ALA A 113 -13.80 -6.69 18.89
CA ALA A 113 -14.61 -6.76 17.68
C ALA A 113 -13.76 -6.35 16.46
N PRO A 114 -13.87 -7.04 15.31
CA PRO A 114 -13.23 -6.59 14.09
C PRO A 114 -13.69 -5.17 13.71
N PRO A 115 -12.79 -4.29 13.23
CA PRO A 115 -13.16 -2.92 12.90
C PRO A 115 -14.13 -2.87 11.70
N PRO A 116 -15.12 -1.97 11.68
CA PRO A 116 -16.08 -1.87 10.58
C PRO A 116 -15.43 -1.55 9.23
N GLU A 117 -14.28 -0.87 9.24
CA GLU A 117 -13.48 -0.53 8.07
C GLU A 117 -12.53 -1.63 7.59
N LEU A 118 -12.57 -2.85 8.16
CA LEU A 118 -11.61 -3.91 7.83
C LEU A 118 -11.56 -4.22 6.32
N GLU A 119 -12.73 -4.32 5.68
CA GLU A 119 -12.84 -4.67 4.25
C GLU A 119 -12.32 -3.58 3.31
N THR A 120 -12.35 -2.33 3.77
CA THR A 120 -11.84 -1.15 3.05
C THR A 120 -10.43 -0.79 3.47
N SER A 121 -9.78 -1.64 4.25
CA SER A 121 -8.40 -1.47 4.70
C SER A 121 -7.44 -2.46 4.05
N LEU A 122 -7.91 -3.52 3.40
CA LEU A 122 -7.08 -4.50 2.71
C LEU A 122 -7.33 -4.49 1.19
N PHE A 123 -6.26 -4.29 0.43
CA PHE A 123 -6.23 -4.30 -1.03
C PHE A 123 -5.16 -5.29 -1.49
N MET A 124 -5.48 -6.09 -2.50
CA MET A 124 -4.52 -6.97 -3.16
C MET A 124 -4.44 -6.63 -4.64
N VAL A 125 -3.23 -6.45 -5.15
CA VAL A 125 -2.95 -6.00 -6.52
C VAL A 125 -2.20 -7.10 -7.25
N ALA A 126 -2.66 -7.45 -8.44
CA ALA A 126 -2.05 -8.47 -9.28
C ALA A 126 -1.08 -7.83 -10.29
N ASP A 127 0.20 -7.75 -9.94
CA ASP A 127 1.21 -7.09 -10.76
C ASP A 127 1.67 -8.01 -11.91
N SER A 128 0.95 -7.90 -13.03
CA SER A 128 1.17 -8.74 -14.21
C SER A 128 2.40 -8.35 -15.02
N LYS A 129 2.90 -7.12 -14.87
CA LYS A 129 4.03 -6.54 -15.61
C LYS A 129 5.31 -6.48 -14.78
N GLY A 130 5.17 -6.53 -13.46
CA GLY A 130 6.24 -6.42 -12.48
C GLY A 130 6.75 -5.00 -12.29
N GLU A 131 6.04 -3.96 -12.75
CA GLU A 131 6.57 -2.58 -12.72
C GLU A 131 6.73 -2.07 -11.28
N PRO A 132 5.70 -2.16 -10.40
CA PRO A 132 5.86 -1.92 -8.97
C PRO A 132 7.03 -2.69 -8.35
N HIS A 133 7.22 -3.97 -8.69
CA HIS A 133 8.30 -4.78 -8.13
C HIS A 133 9.69 -4.36 -8.65
N LYS A 134 9.80 -4.02 -9.95
CA LYS A 134 11.05 -3.51 -10.55
C LYS A 134 11.45 -2.16 -9.95
N ALA A 135 10.49 -1.28 -9.70
CA ALA A 135 10.74 0.02 -9.05
C ALA A 135 11.31 -0.14 -7.62
N MET A 136 11.05 -1.29 -6.99
CA MET A 136 11.63 -1.67 -5.70
C MET A 136 12.99 -2.39 -5.83
N GLY A 137 13.52 -2.57 -7.04
CA GLY A 137 14.74 -3.34 -7.30
C GLY A 137 14.57 -4.86 -7.18
N LEU A 138 13.32 -5.36 -7.18
CA LEU A 138 13.05 -6.78 -6.95
C LEU A 138 13.17 -7.59 -8.24
N ALA A 139 14.15 -8.50 -8.24
CA ALA A 139 14.27 -9.53 -9.27
C ALA A 139 13.03 -10.43 -9.29
N LYS A 140 12.81 -11.10 -10.42
CA LYS A 140 11.76 -12.12 -10.54
C LYS A 140 12.04 -13.28 -9.57
N GLY A 141 11.02 -13.71 -8.83
CA GLY A 141 11.16 -14.83 -7.88
C GLY A 141 11.98 -14.50 -6.63
N PHE A 142 12.00 -13.23 -6.22
CA PHE A 142 12.67 -12.77 -5.01
C PHE A 142 12.26 -13.59 -3.77
N GLY A 143 13.21 -13.85 -2.86
CA GLY A 143 13.05 -14.87 -1.81
C GLY A 143 12.39 -14.40 -0.51
N GLN A 144 12.07 -13.12 -0.35
CA GLN A 144 11.53 -12.58 0.90
C GLN A 144 10.53 -11.45 0.65
N VAL A 145 9.54 -11.28 1.51
CA VAL A 145 8.64 -10.13 1.42
C VAL A 145 9.44 -8.83 1.61
N VAL A 146 9.15 -7.82 0.80
CA VAL A 146 9.65 -6.45 1.00
C VAL A 146 8.46 -5.55 1.27
N ALA A 147 8.60 -4.62 2.20
CA ALA A 147 7.57 -3.67 2.53
C ALA A 147 8.07 -2.23 2.41
N LYS A 148 7.13 -1.32 2.18
CA LYS A 148 7.31 0.11 2.39
C LYS A 148 6.12 0.68 3.16
N VAL A 149 6.37 1.73 3.91
CA VAL A 149 5.37 2.50 4.63
C VAL A 149 5.26 3.86 3.98
N LEU A 150 4.03 4.26 3.70
CA LEU A 150 3.66 5.59 3.23
C LEU A 150 2.94 6.33 4.36
N ASP A 151 3.23 7.62 4.51
CA ASP A 151 2.50 8.50 5.40
C ASP A 151 1.08 8.81 4.84
N PRO A 152 0.23 9.54 5.58
CA PRO A 152 -1.11 9.92 5.13
C PRO A 152 -1.18 10.76 3.85
N SER A 153 -0.07 11.41 3.46
CA SER A 153 0.05 12.15 2.20
C SER A 153 0.46 11.25 1.02
N GLY A 154 0.87 10.01 1.32
CA GLY A 154 1.37 9.05 0.35
C GLY A 154 2.89 9.09 0.18
N ALA A 155 3.61 9.90 0.95
CA ALA A 155 5.06 9.96 0.88
C ALA A 155 5.69 8.75 1.58
N GLU A 156 6.73 8.17 0.99
CA GLU A 156 7.44 7.05 1.58
C GLU A 156 8.26 7.48 2.80
N VAL A 157 8.05 6.82 3.93
CA VAL A 157 8.72 7.13 5.21
C VAL A 157 9.56 5.96 5.75
N ALA A 158 9.34 4.74 5.27
CA ALA A 158 10.18 3.59 5.58
C ALA A 158 10.11 2.53 4.49
N ARG A 159 11.17 1.73 4.36
CA ARG A 159 11.26 0.59 3.43
C ARG A 159 12.22 -0.45 3.99
N GLY A 160 11.94 -1.72 3.77
CA GLY A 160 12.84 -2.81 4.14
C GLY A 160 12.27 -4.21 3.93
N PRO A 161 13.09 -5.24 4.19
CA PRO A 161 12.60 -6.62 4.22
C PRO A 161 11.61 -6.84 5.36
N PHE A 162 10.59 -7.64 5.11
CA PHE A 162 9.55 -7.99 6.09
C PHE A 162 9.61 -9.49 6.35
N PRO A 163 9.59 -9.94 7.63
CA PRO A 163 9.22 -9.18 8.84
C PRO A 163 10.37 -8.46 9.57
N GLN A 164 11.60 -8.51 9.08
CA GLN A 164 12.80 -8.04 9.81
C GLN A 164 12.72 -6.55 10.18
N SER A 165 12.13 -5.72 9.31
CA SER A 165 11.91 -4.29 9.55
C SER A 165 10.59 -3.96 10.24
N ALA A 166 9.82 -4.94 10.74
CA ALA A 166 8.48 -4.69 11.31
C ALA A 166 8.47 -3.63 12.43
N ARG A 167 9.45 -3.66 13.35
CA ARG A 167 9.56 -2.64 14.42
C ARG A 167 9.75 -1.23 13.86
N GLN A 168 10.59 -1.08 12.84
CA GLN A 168 10.81 0.20 12.17
C GLN A 168 9.52 0.68 11.50
N PHE A 169 8.75 -0.22 10.89
CA PHE A 169 7.47 0.13 10.26
C PHE A 169 6.43 0.59 11.28
N VAL A 170 6.32 -0.09 12.44
CA VAL A 170 5.46 0.35 13.54
C VAL A 170 5.83 1.78 13.95
N GLN A 171 7.12 2.05 14.18
CA GLN A 171 7.59 3.39 14.55
C GLN A 171 7.27 4.44 13.49
N ALA A 172 7.49 4.12 12.22
CA ALA A 172 7.21 5.03 11.11
C ALA A 172 5.71 5.37 11.00
N ILE A 173 4.83 4.39 11.22
CA ILE A 173 3.37 4.59 11.21
C ILE A 173 2.95 5.44 12.41
N SER A 174 3.44 5.12 13.62
CA SER A 174 3.05 5.82 14.85
C SER A 174 3.66 7.22 15.00
N ALA A 175 4.76 7.53 14.30
CA ALA A 175 5.39 8.86 14.34
C ALA A 175 4.65 9.92 13.50
N VAL A 176 3.67 9.51 12.70
CA VAL A 176 2.89 10.43 11.87
C VAL A 176 2.00 11.30 12.78
N PRO A 177 2.11 12.64 12.70
CA PRO A 177 1.23 13.53 13.46
C PRO A 177 -0.22 13.26 13.06
N ARG A 178 -1.06 12.89 14.03
CA ARG A 178 -2.51 12.85 13.83
C ARG A 178 -2.94 14.25 13.43
N GLN A 179 -3.24 14.46 12.15
CA GLN A 179 -3.81 15.73 11.72
C GLN A 179 -5.12 15.90 12.48
N GLY A 180 -5.11 16.78 13.49
CA GLY A 180 -6.31 17.20 14.17
C GLY A 180 -7.30 17.81 13.17
N PRO A 181 -8.59 17.89 13.51
CA PRO A 181 -9.57 18.54 12.65
C PRO A 181 -9.07 19.95 12.28
N PRO A 182 -9.29 20.40 11.03
CA PRO A 182 -8.80 21.70 10.59
C PRO A 182 -9.31 22.78 11.54
N THR A 183 -8.38 23.54 12.12
CA THR A 183 -8.68 24.68 12.99
C THR A 183 -9.60 25.63 12.22
N ARG A 184 -10.87 25.66 12.61
CA ARG A 184 -11.88 26.57 12.04
C ARG A 184 -11.42 27.99 12.36
N VAL A 185 -10.81 28.67 11.39
CA VAL A 185 -10.46 30.09 11.51
C VAL A 185 -11.78 30.84 11.71
N ALA A 186 -11.99 31.33 12.93
CA ALA A 186 -13.14 32.14 13.26
C ALA A 186 -13.04 33.47 12.48
N ASN A 187 -13.77 33.57 11.38
CA ASN A 187 -13.99 34.84 10.71
C ASN A 187 -14.81 35.72 11.65
N ARG A 188 -14.12 36.61 12.39
CA ARG A 188 -14.72 37.80 12.98
C ARG A 188 -14.80 38.87 11.89
N SER A 189 -15.92 38.94 11.21
CA SER A 189 -16.31 40.15 10.49
C SER A 189 -17.08 41.03 11.48
N ARG A 190 -16.54 42.23 11.73
CA ARG A 190 -17.28 43.37 12.30
C ARG A 190 -18.16 43.99 11.23
#